data_AF-A0A1A8L2U2-F1
#
_entry.id   AF-A0A1A8L2U2-F1
#
_cell.length_a   1.000
_cell.length_b   1.000
_cell.length_c   1.000
_cell.angle_alpha   90.00
_cell.angle_beta   90.00
_cell.angle_gamma   90.00
#
_symmetry.space_group_name_H-M   'P 1'
#
loop_
_entity.id
_entity.type
_entity.pdbx_description
1 polymer ?
#
loop_
_entity_poly.entity_id
_entity_poly.type
_entity_poly.pdbx_seq_one_letter_code
_entity_poly.pdbx_strand_id
1 'polypeptide(L)'
;KLYRLDLSENQIQGVPRKAFRGAVEIKNLQLDYNHISCIEDGAFRALRDLEVLTLNNNNMSRLSVASFNHMPKLRTFRLHSNNLQCDCHVAWLSEWLRQRPRLGLYTQCMSPPHLRGHNVAEVQKKEFVCGDGDEGHQSSSSSSCSVLQCPESCTCSNNIVDCRGKSLTEIPTNLPETITEIRLEQNAIKVIPAGAFSSYKKLRRIDLSNNQISELASDAFQ
;
A
#
# COMPACT_ATOMS: atom_id res chain seq x y z
N LYS A 1 20.88 -8.73 8.91
CA LYS A 1 19.59 -9.46 8.80
C LYS A 1 18.55 -8.68 9.59
N LEU A 2 17.41 -8.34 8.99
CA LEU A 2 16.38 -7.47 9.59
C LEU A 2 15.19 -8.31 10.08
N TYR A 3 14.96 -8.34 11.40
CA TYR A 3 13.88 -9.14 12.02
C TYR A 3 12.69 -8.32 12.49
N ARG A 4 12.93 -7.07 12.90
CA ARG A 4 11.91 -6.13 13.36
C ARG A 4 12.08 -4.83 12.58
N LEU A 5 10.98 -4.33 12.04
CA LEU A 5 10.90 -3.06 11.34
C LEU A 5 9.75 -2.27 11.93
N ASP A 6 10.08 -1.14 12.56
CA ASP A 6 9.11 -0.20 13.11
C ASP A 6 9.08 1.03 12.21
N LEU A 7 7.92 1.26 11.59
CA LEU A 7 7.60 2.40 10.73
C LEU A 7 6.40 3.17 11.30
N SER A 8 6.07 2.97 12.58
CA SER A 8 4.98 3.67 13.23
C SER A 8 5.24 5.18 13.36
N GLU A 9 4.18 5.98 13.53
CA GLU A 9 4.25 7.44 13.71
C GLU A 9 4.94 8.17 12.55
N ASN A 10 4.60 7.78 11.32
CA ASN A 10 5.10 8.38 10.09
C ASN A 10 3.93 8.88 9.21
N GLN A 11 4.24 9.32 7.99
CA GLN A 11 3.25 9.86 7.05
C GLN A 11 3.02 8.92 5.85
N ILE A 12 3.20 7.61 6.04
CA ILE A 12 3.06 6.63 4.96
C ILE A 12 1.60 6.58 4.51
N GLN A 13 1.35 6.78 3.22
CA GLN A 13 0.00 6.82 2.64
C GLN A 13 -0.42 5.49 1.99
N GLY A 14 0.57 4.67 1.61
CA GLY A 14 0.31 3.37 1.03
C GLY A 14 1.53 2.45 1.05
N VAL A 15 1.28 1.16 0.86
CA VAL A 15 2.31 0.11 0.87
C VAL A 15 2.35 -0.60 -0.48
N PRO A 16 3.31 -0.26 -1.36
CA PRO A 16 3.37 -0.83 -2.71
C PRO A 16 3.76 -2.32 -2.68
N ARG A 17 3.42 -3.06 -3.74
CA ARG A 17 3.61 -4.53 -3.86
C ARG A 17 5.04 -5.00 -3.58
N LYS A 18 6.04 -4.15 -3.86
CA LYS A 18 7.47 -4.48 -3.73
C LYS A 18 8.13 -3.87 -2.50
N ALA A 19 7.38 -3.20 -1.61
CA ALA A 19 7.92 -2.46 -0.46
C ALA A 19 8.87 -3.30 0.41
N PHE A 20 8.56 -4.58 0.64
CA PHE A 20 9.35 -5.47 1.50
C PHE A 20 10.08 -6.56 0.71
N ARG A 21 10.30 -6.36 -0.60
CA ARG A 21 11.03 -7.33 -1.42
C ARG A 21 12.47 -7.46 -0.90
N GLY A 22 12.91 -8.68 -0.60
CA GLY A 22 14.24 -8.97 -0.06
C GLY A 22 14.31 -8.96 1.47
N ALA A 23 13.34 -8.36 2.17
CA ALA A 23 13.28 -8.35 3.63
C ALA A 23 12.53 -9.58 4.19
N VAL A 24 12.92 -10.77 3.73
CA VAL A 24 12.19 -12.04 3.95
C VAL A 24 12.26 -12.56 5.40
N GLU A 25 13.19 -12.05 6.21
CA GLU A 25 13.39 -12.47 7.61
C GLU A 25 12.59 -11.64 8.62
N ILE A 26 11.82 -10.64 8.18
CA ILE A 26 11.01 -9.82 9.10
C ILE A 26 9.93 -10.67 9.77
N LYS A 27 9.90 -10.62 11.09
CA LYS A 27 8.90 -11.25 11.96
C LYS A 27 7.96 -10.25 12.61
N ASN A 28 8.40 -9.00 12.79
CA ASN A 28 7.63 -7.95 13.42
C ASN A 28 7.66 -6.68 12.56
N LEU A 29 6.50 -6.33 12.01
CA LEU A 29 6.29 -5.14 11.20
C LEU A 29 5.25 -4.25 11.86
N GLN A 30 5.66 -3.03 12.22
CA GLN A 30 4.79 -2.05 12.87
C GLN A 30 4.56 -0.86 11.93
N LEU A 31 3.30 -0.56 11.65
CA LEU A 31 2.84 0.50 10.74
C LEU A 31 1.74 1.34 11.40
N ASP A 32 1.63 1.31 12.73
CA ASP A 32 0.64 2.08 13.48
C ASP A 32 0.82 3.59 13.27
N TYR A 33 -0.24 4.38 13.41
CA TYR A 33 -0.19 5.86 13.36
C TYR A 33 0.48 6.38 12.08
N ASN A 34 -0.07 5.97 10.94
CA ASN A 34 0.31 6.47 9.62
C ASN A 34 -0.96 6.96 8.88
N HIS A 35 -0.84 7.25 7.59
CA HIS A 35 -1.96 7.66 6.74
C HIS A 35 -2.31 6.59 5.69
N ILE A 36 -2.02 5.32 6.00
CA ILE A 36 -2.14 4.23 5.03
C ILE A 36 -3.62 4.06 4.68
N SER A 37 -3.95 4.34 3.42
CA SER A 37 -5.27 4.08 2.85
C SER A 37 -5.28 2.86 1.94
N CYS A 38 -4.09 2.38 1.56
CA CYS A 38 -3.90 1.45 0.47
C CYS A 38 -2.73 0.49 0.73
N ILE A 39 -2.97 -0.82 0.63
CA ILE A 39 -1.93 -1.85 0.65
C ILE A 39 -2.11 -2.68 -0.61
N GLU A 40 -1.15 -2.62 -1.52
CA GLU A 40 -1.24 -3.32 -2.80
C GLU A 40 -1.21 -4.85 -2.63
N ASP A 41 -1.91 -5.53 -3.54
CA ASP A 41 -1.96 -6.99 -3.58
C ASP A 41 -0.56 -7.60 -3.67
N GLY A 42 -0.21 -8.33 -2.62
CA GLY A 42 1.06 -9.03 -2.51
C GLY A 42 2.19 -8.19 -1.89
N ALA A 43 1.92 -6.99 -1.36
CA ALA A 43 2.90 -6.20 -0.60
C ALA A 43 3.57 -7.01 0.52
N PHE A 44 2.80 -7.85 1.22
CA PHE A 44 3.30 -8.72 2.30
C PHE A 44 3.70 -10.13 1.83
N ARG A 45 3.66 -10.44 0.53
CA ARG A 45 3.88 -11.81 0.01
C ARG A 45 5.26 -12.38 0.32
N ALA A 46 6.27 -11.51 0.47
CA ALA A 46 7.62 -11.90 0.83
C ALA A 46 7.78 -12.26 2.32
N LEU A 47 6.86 -11.81 3.18
CA LEU A 47 6.95 -11.88 4.64
C LEU A 47 6.34 -13.18 5.20
N ARG A 48 6.86 -14.33 4.75
CA ARG A 48 6.30 -15.66 5.11
C ARG A 48 6.44 -16.00 6.59
N ASP A 49 7.44 -15.41 7.25
CA ASP A 49 7.74 -15.61 8.67
C ASP A 49 7.15 -14.53 9.57
N LEU A 50 6.26 -13.67 9.05
CA LEU A 50 5.67 -12.59 9.84
C LEU A 50 4.80 -13.14 10.98
N GLU A 51 5.07 -12.65 12.19
CA GLU A 51 4.41 -13.05 13.42
C GLU A 51 3.58 -11.90 14.01
N VAL A 52 4.03 -10.66 13.82
CA VAL A 52 3.38 -9.44 14.31
C VAL A 52 3.21 -8.46 13.16
N LEU A 53 1.96 -8.06 12.90
CA LEU A 53 1.59 -6.97 11.99
C LEU A 53 0.65 -6.00 12.70
N THR A 54 1.03 -4.74 12.81
CA THR A 54 0.18 -3.71 13.43
C THR A 54 -0.06 -2.56 12.46
N LEU A 55 -1.34 -2.21 12.28
CA LEU A 55 -1.86 -1.23 11.31
C LEU A 55 -2.87 -0.28 11.97
N ASN A 56 -2.84 -0.11 13.30
CA ASN A 56 -3.83 0.72 13.97
C ASN A 56 -3.68 2.19 13.60
N ASN A 57 -4.76 2.96 13.71
CA ASN A 57 -4.74 4.40 13.48
C ASN A 57 -4.17 4.73 12.09
N ASN A 58 -4.79 4.14 11.07
CA ASN A 58 -4.54 4.41 9.66
C ASN A 58 -5.86 4.77 8.98
N ASN A 59 -5.86 4.96 7.67
CA ASN A 59 -7.04 5.37 6.89
C ASN A 59 -7.58 4.25 5.98
N MET A 60 -7.38 2.98 6.39
CA MET A 60 -7.77 1.84 5.57
C MET A 60 -9.29 1.72 5.50
N SER A 61 -9.84 1.69 4.28
CA SER A 61 -11.26 1.42 4.04
C SER A 61 -11.56 -0.04 3.75
N ARG A 62 -10.63 -0.74 3.07
CA ARG A 62 -10.76 -2.15 2.67
C ARG A 62 -9.41 -2.84 2.76
N LEU A 63 -9.43 -4.16 2.92
CA LEU A 63 -8.24 -4.99 2.80
C LEU A 63 -8.52 -6.11 1.81
N SER A 64 -7.55 -6.39 0.95
CA SER A 64 -7.60 -7.53 0.04
C SER A 64 -7.22 -8.82 0.76
N VAL A 65 -7.98 -9.89 0.51
CA VAL A 65 -7.67 -11.25 0.99
C VAL A 65 -6.29 -11.71 0.52
N ALA A 66 -5.84 -11.26 -0.66
CA ALA A 66 -4.55 -11.61 -1.25
C ALA A 66 -3.36 -11.16 -0.38
N SER A 67 -3.56 -10.10 0.40
CA SER A 67 -2.54 -9.58 1.31
C SER A 67 -2.32 -10.48 2.53
N PHE A 68 -3.26 -11.37 2.87
CA PHE A 68 -3.26 -12.17 4.12
C PHE A 68 -3.12 -13.68 3.94
N ASN A 69 -3.35 -14.21 2.74
CA ASN A 69 -3.27 -15.65 2.45
C ASN A 69 -1.86 -16.27 2.58
N HIS A 70 -0.82 -15.47 2.84
CA HIS A 70 0.58 -15.91 2.84
C HIS A 70 1.33 -15.69 4.17
N MET A 71 0.61 -15.48 5.28
CA MET A 71 1.21 -15.28 6.62
C MET A 71 0.72 -16.34 7.63
N PRO A 72 1.21 -17.59 7.56
CA PRO A 72 0.75 -18.68 8.43
C PRO A 72 1.21 -18.55 9.88
N LYS A 73 2.28 -17.80 10.16
CA LYS A 73 2.85 -17.63 11.51
C LYS A 73 2.27 -16.42 12.26
N LEU A 74 1.32 -15.70 11.65
CA LEU A 74 0.77 -14.48 12.21
C LEU A 74 0.01 -14.78 13.51
N ARG A 75 0.51 -14.22 14.62
CA ARG A 75 -0.04 -14.39 15.97
C ARG A 75 -0.53 -13.09 16.60
N THR A 76 -0.08 -11.96 16.08
CA THR A 76 -0.56 -10.63 16.45
C THR A 76 -0.93 -9.87 15.20
N PHE A 77 -2.19 -9.46 15.12
CA PHE A 77 -2.71 -8.61 14.07
C PHE A 77 -3.56 -7.53 14.71
N ARG A 78 -3.30 -6.26 14.39
CA ARG A 78 -4.06 -5.13 14.91
C ARG A 78 -4.45 -4.18 13.78
N LEU A 79 -5.72 -3.81 13.72
CA LEU A 79 -6.32 -3.01 12.64
C LEU A 79 -7.38 -2.03 13.17
N HIS A 80 -7.48 -1.83 14.48
CA HIS A 80 -8.49 -0.94 15.03
C HIS A 80 -8.21 0.52 14.63
N SER A 81 -9.20 1.40 14.83
CA SER A 81 -9.09 2.82 14.47
C SER A 81 -8.70 3.03 12.99
N ASN A 82 -9.38 2.31 12.09
CA ASN A 82 -9.31 2.50 10.64
C ASN A 82 -10.71 2.83 10.10
N ASN A 83 -10.83 3.27 8.84
CA ASN A 83 -12.10 3.66 8.22
C ASN A 83 -12.81 2.50 7.50
N LEU A 84 -12.86 1.31 8.11
CA LEU A 84 -13.32 0.09 7.44
C LEU A 84 -14.77 0.20 6.94
N GLN A 85 -14.94 0.02 5.64
CA GLN A 85 -16.22 -0.12 4.97
C GLN A 85 -16.60 -1.60 4.94
N CYS A 86 -17.51 -2.00 5.81
CA CYS A 86 -18.01 -3.35 5.94
C CYS A 86 -19.06 -3.67 4.87
N ASP A 87 -18.62 -3.68 3.61
CA ASP A 87 -19.37 -4.15 2.45
C ASP A 87 -18.94 -5.58 2.06
N CYS A 88 -19.49 -6.09 0.96
CA CYS A 88 -19.17 -7.43 0.46
C CYS A 88 -17.66 -7.70 0.27
N HIS A 89 -16.85 -6.67 0.00
CA HIS A 89 -15.40 -6.81 -0.21
C HIS A 89 -14.63 -7.09 1.08
N VAL A 90 -15.18 -6.73 2.25
CA VAL A 90 -14.57 -6.96 3.57
C VAL A 90 -15.18 -8.18 4.28
N ALA A 91 -16.20 -8.82 3.69
CA ALA A 91 -16.87 -10.00 4.25
C ALA A 91 -15.90 -11.14 4.63
N TRP A 92 -14.84 -11.33 3.83
CA TRP A 92 -13.80 -12.34 4.10
C TRP A 92 -13.08 -12.10 5.43
N LEU A 93 -12.87 -10.84 5.82
CA LEU A 93 -12.14 -10.47 7.02
C LEU A 93 -12.90 -10.91 8.28
N SER A 94 -14.23 -10.78 8.26
CA SER A 94 -15.09 -11.29 9.33
C SER A 94 -14.91 -12.79 9.52
N GLU A 95 -15.01 -13.57 8.44
CA GLU A 95 -14.82 -15.03 8.48
C GLU A 95 -13.40 -15.40 8.96
N TRP A 96 -12.39 -14.68 8.48
CA TRP A 96 -11.00 -14.90 8.86
C TRP A 96 -10.71 -14.59 10.33
N LEU A 97 -11.27 -13.51 10.87
CA LEU A 97 -11.14 -13.13 12.28
C LEU A 97 -11.89 -14.08 13.21
N ARG A 98 -13.07 -14.59 12.81
CA ARG A 98 -13.80 -15.61 13.59
C ARG A 98 -12.98 -16.88 13.82
N GLN A 99 -12.21 -17.31 12.84
CA GLN A 99 -11.32 -18.46 12.96
C GLN A 99 -10.11 -18.19 13.85
N ARG A 100 -9.82 -16.92 14.17
CA ARG A 100 -8.61 -16.46 14.87
C ARG A 100 -8.96 -15.41 15.92
N PRO A 101 -9.67 -15.77 17.00
CA PRO A 101 -10.29 -14.82 17.94
C PRO A 101 -9.31 -13.91 18.71
N ARG A 102 -8.01 -14.18 18.67
CA ARG A 102 -6.96 -13.32 19.26
C ARG A 102 -6.44 -12.25 18.29
N LEU A 103 -6.75 -12.37 17.00
CA LEU A 103 -6.31 -11.43 15.96
C LEU A 103 -7.39 -10.36 15.75
N GLY A 104 -6.96 -9.16 15.38
CA GLY A 104 -7.86 -8.06 15.01
C GLY A 104 -8.81 -7.63 16.12
N LEU A 105 -8.43 -7.79 17.40
CA LEU A 105 -9.24 -7.33 18.53
C LEU A 105 -9.58 -5.83 18.36
N TYR A 106 -10.82 -5.49 18.69
CA TYR A 106 -11.37 -4.13 18.59
C TYR A 106 -11.45 -3.56 17.16
N THR A 107 -11.34 -4.41 16.13
CA THR A 107 -11.56 -3.99 14.74
C THR A 107 -13.06 -3.78 14.53
N GLN A 108 -13.47 -2.53 14.31
CA GLN A 108 -14.87 -2.15 14.15
C GLN A 108 -15.14 -1.63 12.73
N CYS A 109 -16.37 -1.82 12.26
CA CYS A 109 -16.87 -1.19 11.05
C CYS A 109 -17.06 0.31 11.27
N MET A 110 -16.67 1.14 10.29
CA MET A 110 -16.95 2.58 10.28
C MET A 110 -18.11 2.95 9.36
N SER A 111 -18.33 2.14 8.33
CA SER A 111 -19.48 2.21 7.43
C SER A 111 -19.86 0.79 6.97
N PRO A 112 -21.07 0.56 6.42
CA PRO A 112 -22.21 1.47 6.32
C PRO A 112 -22.81 1.84 7.71
N PRO A 113 -23.71 2.85 7.80
CA PRO A 113 -24.23 3.33 9.09
C PRO A 113 -24.86 2.26 9.98
N HIS A 114 -25.50 1.24 9.41
CA HIS A 114 -26.14 0.17 10.17
C HIS A 114 -25.16 -0.85 10.76
N LEU A 115 -23.92 -0.91 10.26
CA LEU A 115 -22.84 -1.73 10.84
C LEU A 115 -21.85 -0.90 11.64
N ARG A 116 -21.95 0.43 11.63
CA ARG A 116 -20.97 1.31 12.28
C ARG A 116 -20.86 0.98 13.77
N GLY A 117 -19.62 0.79 14.24
CA GLY A 117 -19.29 0.44 15.62
C GLY A 117 -19.35 -1.07 15.93
N HIS A 118 -19.93 -1.89 15.05
CA HIS A 118 -19.94 -3.34 15.24
C HIS A 118 -18.54 -3.92 15.03
N ASN A 119 -18.18 -4.90 15.87
CA ASN A 119 -16.94 -5.65 15.72
C ASN A 119 -17.01 -6.52 14.45
N VAL A 120 -16.01 -6.38 13.56
CA VAL A 120 -15.99 -7.06 12.25
C VAL A 120 -16.11 -8.59 12.40
N ALA A 121 -15.53 -9.17 13.44
CA ALA A 121 -15.61 -10.62 13.69
C ALA A 121 -17.03 -11.10 14.07
N GLU A 122 -17.86 -10.21 14.59
CA GLU A 122 -19.21 -10.54 15.08
C GLU A 122 -20.29 -10.38 14.01
N VAL A 123 -20.07 -9.51 13.01
CA VAL A 123 -21.00 -9.29 11.89
C VAL A 123 -21.12 -10.55 11.02
N GLN A 124 -22.33 -10.96 10.65
CA GLN A 124 -22.53 -12.14 9.80
C GLN A 124 -22.22 -11.80 8.34
N LYS A 125 -21.68 -12.78 7.59
CA LYS A 125 -21.32 -12.60 6.17
C LYS A 125 -22.44 -11.99 5.31
N LYS A 126 -23.69 -12.38 5.56
CA LYS A 126 -24.87 -11.90 4.83
C LYS A 126 -25.18 -10.41 5.02
N GLU A 127 -24.64 -9.78 6.06
CA GLU A 127 -24.84 -8.35 6.34
C GLU A 127 -23.85 -7.47 5.55
N PHE A 128 -22.77 -8.08 5.03
CA PHE A 128 -21.82 -7.41 4.15
C PHE A 128 -22.37 -7.40 2.72
N VAL A 129 -23.05 -6.32 2.35
CA VAL A 129 -23.76 -6.18 1.06
C VAL A 129 -23.12 -5.06 0.23
N CYS A 130 -23.07 -5.25 -1.09
CA CYS A 130 -22.73 -4.24 -2.09
C CYS A 130 -23.98 -3.89 -2.92
N GLY A 131 -24.08 -2.69 -3.48
CA GLY A 131 -25.24 -2.28 -4.29
C GLY A 131 -25.43 -3.15 -5.55
N ASP A 132 -26.61 -3.08 -6.16
CA ASP A 132 -27.15 -3.96 -7.25
C ASP A 132 -26.34 -4.06 -8.57
N GLY A 133 -25.06 -3.69 -8.59
CA GLY A 133 -24.12 -3.92 -9.69
C GLY A 133 -23.04 -4.98 -9.40
N ASP A 134 -23.04 -5.58 -8.21
CA ASP A 134 -21.96 -6.47 -7.71
C ASP A 134 -22.49 -7.87 -7.33
N GLU A 135 -23.54 -8.33 -8.01
CA GLU A 135 -24.08 -9.68 -7.79
C GLU A 135 -23.17 -10.76 -8.41
N GLY A 136 -22.55 -11.55 -7.54
CA GLY A 136 -22.59 -13.01 -7.71
C GLY A 136 -21.58 -13.66 -8.67
N HIS A 137 -20.54 -12.98 -9.14
CA HIS A 137 -19.42 -13.66 -9.76
C HIS A 137 -18.18 -13.63 -8.88
N GLN A 138 -17.56 -14.80 -8.74
CA GLN A 138 -16.22 -15.02 -8.17
C GLN A 138 -15.14 -14.35 -9.04
N SER A 139 -15.31 -13.08 -9.39
CA SER A 139 -14.28 -12.29 -10.04
C SER A 139 -13.35 -11.79 -8.95
N SER A 140 -12.13 -12.29 -9.04
CA SER A 140 -10.88 -11.67 -8.63
C SER A 140 -10.67 -10.25 -9.17
N SER A 141 -11.72 -9.44 -9.34
CA SER A 141 -11.63 -7.99 -9.29
C SER A 141 -11.45 -7.60 -7.81
N SER A 142 -10.31 -8.02 -7.28
CA SER A 142 -9.63 -7.32 -6.21
C SER A 142 -9.89 -5.84 -6.41
N SER A 143 -10.38 -5.18 -5.37
CA SER A 143 -10.24 -3.74 -5.25
C SER A 143 -8.72 -3.50 -5.22
N SER A 144 -8.11 -3.52 -6.40
CA SER A 144 -6.70 -3.26 -6.65
C SER A 144 -6.51 -1.80 -6.36
N CYS A 145 -6.38 -1.49 -5.08
CA CYS A 145 -5.95 -0.19 -4.64
C CYS A 145 -4.51 -0.02 -5.16
N SER A 146 -4.32 0.88 -6.11
CA SER A 146 -3.00 1.25 -6.61
C SER A 146 -2.41 2.29 -5.67
N VAL A 147 -1.38 1.89 -4.91
CA VAL A 147 -0.56 2.81 -4.10
C VAL A 147 0.24 3.75 -5.00
N LEU A 148 0.41 3.35 -6.26
CA LEU A 148 1.04 4.15 -7.30
C LEU A 148 0.13 5.30 -7.71
N GLN A 149 0.27 6.40 -6.99
CA GLN A 149 -0.44 7.64 -7.24
C GLN A 149 0.49 8.61 -7.98
N CYS A 150 -0.09 9.38 -8.89
CA CYS A 150 0.62 10.53 -9.41
C CYS A 150 0.88 11.50 -8.26
N PRO A 151 2.11 11.99 -8.04
CA PRO A 151 2.37 13.03 -7.05
C PRO A 151 1.44 14.22 -7.30
N GLU A 152 0.87 14.85 -6.26
CA GLU A 152 -0.08 15.96 -6.44
C GLU A 152 0.51 17.14 -7.23
N SER A 153 1.83 17.32 -7.14
CA SER A 153 2.55 18.35 -7.90
C SER A 153 2.70 18.01 -9.38
N CYS A 154 2.50 16.76 -9.78
CA CYS A 154 2.78 16.25 -11.12
C CYS A 154 1.49 15.88 -11.87
N THR A 155 1.61 15.74 -13.20
CA THR A 155 0.54 15.26 -14.06
C THR A 155 0.95 13.91 -14.64
N CYS A 156 0.10 12.89 -14.49
CA CYS A 156 0.35 11.56 -15.03
C CYS A 156 -0.72 11.20 -16.05
N SER A 157 -0.34 11.11 -17.32
CA SER A 157 -1.25 10.76 -18.41
C SER A 157 -0.51 10.02 -19.51
N ASN A 158 -1.17 9.07 -20.16
CA ASN A 158 -0.60 8.31 -21.28
C ASN A 158 0.79 7.69 -20.99
N ASN A 159 1.00 7.18 -19.77
CA ASN A 159 2.30 6.65 -19.29
C ASN A 159 3.45 7.67 -19.27
N ILE A 160 3.12 8.97 -19.24
CA ILE A 160 4.05 10.07 -19.05
C ILE A 160 3.81 10.66 -17.66
N VAL A 161 4.88 10.87 -16.91
CA VAL A 161 4.85 11.65 -15.66
C VAL A 161 5.52 12.99 -15.91
N ASP A 162 4.73 14.06 -15.84
CA ASP A 162 5.16 15.43 -16.01
C ASP A 162 5.25 16.15 -14.66
N CYS A 163 6.48 16.35 -14.20
CA CYS A 163 6.83 16.99 -12.93
C CYS A 163 7.69 18.26 -13.16
N ARG A 164 7.56 18.91 -14.32
CA ARG A 164 8.43 20.03 -14.70
C ARG A 164 8.14 21.29 -13.91
N GLY A 165 9.18 21.99 -13.47
CA GLY A 165 9.01 23.29 -12.80
C GLY A 165 8.32 23.20 -11.43
N LYS A 166 8.32 22.02 -10.79
CA LYS A 166 7.57 21.74 -9.55
C LYS A 166 8.40 21.95 -8.28
N SER A 167 9.59 22.52 -8.41
CA SER A 167 10.52 22.77 -7.30
C SER A 167 10.87 21.50 -6.52
N LEU A 168 10.89 20.34 -7.20
CA LEU A 168 11.22 19.07 -6.57
C LEU A 168 12.70 19.06 -6.16
N THR A 169 12.98 18.64 -4.93
CA THR A 169 14.34 18.47 -4.40
C THR A 169 14.84 17.02 -4.51
N GLU A 170 13.93 16.09 -4.78
CA GLU A 170 14.18 14.66 -4.90
C GLU A 170 13.34 14.04 -6.02
N ILE A 171 13.75 12.85 -6.49
CA ILE A 171 13.01 12.10 -7.50
C ILE A 171 11.78 11.47 -6.81
N PRO A 172 10.55 11.68 -7.33
CA PRO A 172 9.36 11.10 -6.74
C PRO A 172 9.42 9.57 -6.80
N THR A 173 9.23 8.95 -5.64
CA THR A 173 9.12 7.50 -5.49
C THR A 173 7.63 7.10 -5.50
N ASN A 174 7.31 5.89 -5.95
CA ASN A 174 5.92 5.37 -6.08
C ASN A 174 5.14 5.82 -7.33
N LEU A 175 5.82 6.01 -8.46
CA LEU A 175 5.14 6.26 -9.74
C LEU A 175 4.63 4.95 -10.41
N PRO A 176 3.57 4.97 -11.23
CA PRO A 176 3.05 3.79 -11.93
C PRO A 176 4.11 2.95 -12.70
N GLU A 177 4.10 1.61 -12.56
CA GLU A 177 5.07 0.75 -13.27
C GLU A 177 4.91 0.76 -14.81
N THR A 178 3.79 1.29 -15.30
CA THR A 178 3.48 1.39 -16.74
C THR A 178 4.18 2.55 -17.43
N ILE A 179 4.85 3.44 -16.68
CA ILE A 179 5.45 4.67 -17.22
C ILE A 179 6.50 4.35 -18.27
N THR A 180 6.42 5.11 -19.36
CA THR A 180 7.37 5.09 -20.47
C THR A 180 8.22 6.35 -20.53
N GLU A 181 7.77 7.45 -19.93
CA GLU A 181 8.49 8.73 -19.94
C GLU A 181 8.34 9.47 -18.61
N ILE A 182 9.45 9.99 -18.08
CA ILE A 182 9.49 10.85 -16.90
C ILE A 182 10.11 12.20 -17.26
N ARG A 183 9.42 13.30 -16.95
CA ARG A 183 9.87 14.68 -17.18
C ARG A 183 10.06 15.37 -15.83
N LEU A 184 11.31 15.54 -15.44
CA LEU A 184 11.74 16.16 -14.18
C LEU A 184 12.58 17.41 -14.44
N GLU A 185 12.54 17.99 -15.63
CA GLU A 185 13.31 19.19 -15.93
C GLU A 185 12.83 20.43 -15.17
N GLN A 186 13.73 21.40 -14.98
CA GLN A 186 13.46 22.66 -14.26
C GLN A 186 13.09 22.43 -12.78
N ASN A 187 13.83 21.56 -12.09
CA ASN A 187 13.64 21.28 -10.67
C ASN A 187 14.94 21.56 -9.88
N ALA A 188 14.98 21.22 -8.60
CA ALA A 188 16.09 21.43 -7.69
C ALA A 188 16.70 20.11 -7.18
N ILE A 189 16.64 19.04 -7.99
CA ILE A 189 17.13 17.71 -7.61
C ILE A 189 18.66 17.73 -7.54
N LYS A 190 19.22 17.21 -6.45
CA LYS A 190 20.68 17.20 -6.20
C LYS A 190 21.35 15.84 -6.34
N VAL A 191 20.61 14.77 -6.06
CA VAL A 191 21.16 13.41 -5.98
C VAL A 191 20.25 12.46 -6.74
N ILE A 192 20.83 11.55 -7.53
CA ILE A 192 20.12 10.39 -8.07
C ILE A 192 20.54 9.15 -7.25
N PRO A 193 19.64 8.59 -6.42
CA PRO A 193 19.97 7.47 -5.55
C PRO A 193 20.10 6.15 -6.33
N ALA A 194 20.69 5.16 -5.66
CA ALA A 194 20.84 3.80 -6.16
C ALA A 194 19.49 3.21 -6.57
N GLY A 195 19.41 2.66 -7.77
CA GLY A 195 18.19 2.05 -8.29
C GLY A 195 16.99 2.99 -8.44
N ALA A 196 17.17 4.32 -8.49
CA ALA A 196 16.09 5.32 -8.59
C ALA A 196 15.05 5.00 -9.67
N PHE A 197 15.50 4.46 -10.80
CA PHE A 197 14.63 4.12 -11.94
C PHE A 197 14.45 2.61 -12.16
N SER A 198 15.05 1.78 -11.30
CA SER A 198 15.13 0.33 -11.49
C SER A 198 13.76 -0.39 -11.50
N SER A 199 12.77 0.20 -10.84
CA SER A 199 11.40 -0.34 -10.78
C SER A 199 10.60 -0.14 -12.08
N TYR A 200 10.97 0.84 -12.91
CA TYR A 200 10.21 1.25 -14.09
C TYR A 200 10.68 0.53 -15.35
N LYS A 201 10.40 -0.77 -15.45
CA LYS A 201 10.92 -1.64 -16.54
C LYS A 201 10.45 -1.28 -17.95
N LYS A 202 9.43 -0.42 -18.09
CA LYS A 202 8.94 0.09 -19.37
C LYS A 202 9.45 1.49 -19.72
N LEU A 203 10.24 2.11 -18.84
CA LEU A 203 10.75 3.46 -19.00
C LEU A 203 11.70 3.54 -20.21
N ARG A 204 11.44 4.47 -21.12
CA ARG A 204 12.20 4.68 -22.35
C ARG A 204 12.87 6.05 -22.42
N ARG A 205 12.30 7.04 -21.71
CA ARG A 205 12.79 8.42 -21.73
C ARG A 205 12.74 9.02 -20.32
N ILE A 206 13.82 9.69 -19.94
CA ILE A 206 13.92 10.46 -18.71
C ILE A 206 14.52 11.81 -19.07
N ASP A 207 13.85 12.90 -18.71
CA ASP A 207 14.39 14.25 -18.80
C ASP A 207 14.68 14.77 -17.39
N LEU A 208 15.94 15.06 -17.10
CA LEU A 208 16.43 15.63 -15.84
C LEU A 208 17.17 16.95 -16.09
N SER A 209 17.01 17.56 -17.26
CA SER A 209 17.69 18.82 -17.62
C SER A 209 17.32 19.96 -16.67
N ASN A 210 18.20 20.96 -16.50
CA ASN A 210 17.94 22.10 -15.62
C ASN A 210 17.60 21.71 -14.17
N ASN A 211 18.42 20.81 -13.59
CA ASN A 211 18.43 20.47 -12.16
C ASN A 211 19.75 20.90 -11.51
N GLN A 212 19.96 20.52 -10.24
CA GLN A 212 21.17 20.82 -9.45
C GLN A 212 21.96 19.54 -9.11
N ILE A 213 21.92 18.54 -10.00
CA ILE A 213 22.44 17.20 -9.72
C ILE A 213 23.96 17.25 -9.62
N SER A 214 24.48 16.94 -8.43
CA SER A 214 25.92 16.86 -8.14
C SER A 214 26.40 15.44 -7.88
N GLU A 215 25.49 14.51 -7.57
CA GLU A 215 25.83 13.13 -7.21
C GLU A 215 24.95 12.11 -7.95
N LEU A 216 25.61 11.06 -8.46
CA LEU A 216 24.99 9.96 -9.20
C LEU A 216 25.44 8.61 -8.63
N ALA A 217 24.50 7.78 -8.18
CA ALA A 217 24.78 6.41 -7.76
C ALA A 217 25.11 5.48 -8.95
N SER A 218 25.96 4.48 -8.74
CA SER A 218 26.49 3.58 -9.78
C SER A 218 25.43 2.72 -10.50
N ASP A 219 24.28 2.49 -9.87
CA ASP A 219 23.17 1.66 -10.36
C ASP A 219 21.86 2.47 -10.51
N ALA A 220 21.96 3.80 -10.61
CA ALA A 220 20.81 4.70 -10.70
C ALA A 220 19.84 4.36 -11.87
N PHE A 221 20.38 3.86 -12.99
CA PHE A 221 19.65 3.64 -14.25
C PHE A 221 19.55 2.16 -14.69
N GLN A 222 19.71 1.21 -13.76
CA GLN A 222 19.82 -0.23 -14.07
C GLN A 222 18.48 -0.99 -14.18
#